data_AF-A0A932M919-F1
#
_entry.id   AF-A0A932M919-F1
#
_cell.length_a   1.000
_cell.length_b   1.000
_cell.length_c   1.000
_cell.angle_alpha   90.00
_cell.angle_beta   90.00
_cell.angle_gamma   90.00
#
_symmetry.space_group_name_H-M   'P 1'
#
loop_
_entity.id
_entity.type
_entity.pdbx_description
1 polymer ?
#
loop_
_entity_poly.entity_id
_entity_poly.type
_entity_poly.pdbx_seq_one_letter_code
_entity_poly.pdbx_strand_id
1 'polypeptide(L)'
;MTLRDDGLASDQTAGDAIYSAQWIPSVGGTYSLRFSDGDVVTVDVDPDLKPGFPAQAFLFTPDYPGGYVIHNLVGNIHEDPLLEIVVNAVSSGLYAWKPDGSLVPGWPVAEKENVGFPVMGSLSDEFPGDEVVSGHIGLPGRIVAYSGLGTLLPGWPRNTANYASSPPALADVDGDGLDEIFIGEGDWRLHAYKADGSLLPGWLPPVSPASQDWSTPMIADLDGDGDLEILATSGGKLFAFHHNGTLVNGFPPNGFFVGPVAIGDVDGDGTPEIIAATRVLSIQP
;
A
#
# COMPACT_ATOMS: atom_id res chain seq x y z
N MET A 1 -16.41 -19.14 -26.86
CA MET A 1 -15.54 -18.02 -27.26
C MET A 1 -15.42 -18.04 -28.77
N THR A 2 -15.42 -16.87 -29.42
CA THR A 2 -15.13 -16.76 -30.85
C THR A 2 -13.71 -16.23 -30.99
N LEU A 3 -12.81 -17.01 -31.56
CA LEU A 3 -11.45 -16.60 -31.86
C LEU A 3 -11.48 -15.58 -33.01
N ARG A 4 -10.73 -14.48 -32.87
CA ARG A 4 -10.57 -13.47 -33.90
C ARG A 4 -9.11 -13.38 -34.29
N ASP A 5 -8.90 -13.23 -35.59
CA ASP A 5 -7.61 -12.94 -36.21
C ASP A 5 -7.73 -11.48 -36.68
N ASP A 6 -7.59 -10.57 -35.72
CA ASP A 6 -7.83 -9.14 -35.88
C ASP A 6 -6.57 -8.29 -35.72
N GLY A 7 -5.38 -8.91 -35.56
CA GLY A 7 -4.11 -8.21 -35.45
C GLY A 7 -3.95 -7.41 -34.16
N LEU A 8 -4.65 -7.82 -33.09
CA LEU A 8 -4.60 -7.18 -31.79
C LEU A 8 -3.83 -8.01 -30.75
N ALA A 9 -3.40 -7.32 -29.69
CA ALA A 9 -2.61 -7.88 -28.59
C ALA A 9 -1.25 -8.45 -29.07
N SER A 10 -0.97 -9.72 -28.79
CA SER A 10 0.28 -10.38 -29.21
C SER A 10 0.28 -10.75 -30.69
N ASP A 11 -0.89 -10.83 -31.31
CA ASP A 11 -1.06 -10.94 -32.75
C ASP A 11 -0.84 -9.55 -33.36
N GLN A 12 0.16 -9.43 -34.24
CA GLN A 12 0.58 -8.18 -34.86
C GLN A 12 0.09 -8.05 -36.31
N THR A 13 -0.67 -9.01 -36.86
CA THR A 13 -1.08 -9.01 -38.27
C THR A 13 -2.42 -9.72 -38.50
N ALA A 14 -3.47 -8.94 -38.76
CA ALA A 14 -4.79 -9.50 -39.07
C ALA A 14 -4.80 -10.32 -40.37
N GLY A 15 -5.47 -11.47 -40.34
CA GLY A 15 -5.69 -12.38 -41.46
C GLY A 15 -4.55 -13.37 -41.71
N ASP A 16 -3.60 -13.52 -40.79
CA ASP A 16 -2.45 -14.41 -40.92
C ASP A 16 -2.67 -15.82 -40.31
N ALA A 17 -3.88 -16.07 -39.80
CA ALA A 17 -4.30 -17.28 -39.10
C ALA A 17 -3.61 -17.50 -37.73
N ILE A 18 -3.03 -16.47 -37.13
CA ILE A 18 -2.65 -16.42 -35.72
C ILE A 18 -3.80 -15.76 -34.95
N TYR A 19 -4.42 -16.50 -34.04
CA TYR A 19 -5.56 -16.00 -33.28
C TYR A 19 -5.11 -15.53 -31.89
N SER A 20 -5.55 -14.33 -31.49
CA SER A 20 -5.44 -13.87 -30.11
C SER A 20 -6.83 -13.73 -29.49
N ALA A 21 -6.96 -14.11 -28.22
CA ALA A 21 -8.24 -14.08 -27.54
C ALA A 21 -8.04 -14.03 -26.02
N GLN A 22 -8.80 -13.19 -25.31
CA GLN A 22 -8.80 -13.14 -23.85
C GLN A 22 -10.07 -13.79 -23.30
N TRP A 23 -9.91 -14.83 -22.47
CA TRP A 23 -11.00 -15.52 -21.78
C TRP A 23 -10.71 -15.55 -20.29
N ILE A 24 -11.73 -15.23 -19.49
CA ILE A 24 -11.67 -15.27 -18.03
C ILE A 24 -12.71 -16.32 -17.57
N PRO A 25 -12.30 -17.39 -16.87
CA PRO A 25 -13.24 -18.36 -16.32
C PRO A 25 -14.08 -17.73 -15.22
N SER A 26 -15.36 -18.10 -15.14
CA SER A 26 -16.27 -17.59 -14.10
C SER A 26 -16.32 -18.46 -12.84
N VAL A 27 -15.79 -19.69 -12.90
CA VAL A 27 -15.68 -20.66 -11.81
C VAL A 27 -14.47 -21.57 -12.07
N GLY A 28 -14.03 -22.32 -11.05
CA GLY A 28 -12.99 -23.33 -11.20
C GLY A 28 -13.43 -24.57 -11.99
N GLY A 29 -12.47 -25.29 -12.57
CA GLY A 29 -12.70 -26.53 -13.31
C GLY A 29 -11.83 -26.70 -14.55
N THR A 30 -12.05 -27.79 -15.27
CA THR A 30 -11.33 -28.10 -16.51
C THR A 30 -12.14 -27.67 -17.73
N TYR A 31 -11.52 -26.89 -18.59
CA TYR A 31 -12.13 -26.35 -19.81
C TYR A 31 -11.37 -26.84 -21.04
N SER A 32 -12.10 -27.13 -22.12
CA SER A 32 -11.50 -27.46 -23.42
C SER A 32 -11.83 -26.38 -24.45
N LEU A 33 -10.80 -25.67 -24.91
CA LEU A 33 -10.87 -24.71 -26.00
C LEU A 33 -10.55 -25.44 -27.30
N ARG A 34 -11.50 -25.45 -28.25
CA ARG A 34 -11.34 -26.09 -29.56
C ARG A 34 -11.14 -25.04 -30.63
N PHE A 35 -10.08 -25.17 -31.41
CA PHE A 35 -9.72 -24.30 -32.51
C PHE A 35 -10.31 -24.83 -33.84
N SER A 36 -10.43 -23.96 -34.83
CA SER A 36 -11.06 -24.29 -36.13
C SER A 36 -10.26 -25.27 -36.99
N ASP A 37 -8.95 -25.38 -36.75
CA ASP A 37 -8.03 -26.34 -37.36
C ASP A 37 -8.09 -27.74 -36.70
N GLY A 38 -8.82 -27.86 -35.59
CA GLY A 38 -8.98 -29.11 -34.85
C GLY A 38 -8.14 -29.22 -33.58
N ASP A 39 -7.26 -28.24 -33.32
CA ASP A 39 -6.46 -28.23 -32.09
C ASP A 39 -7.34 -28.05 -30.86
N VAL A 40 -6.90 -28.67 -29.74
CA VAL A 40 -7.59 -28.60 -28.46
C VAL A 40 -6.61 -28.21 -27.38
N VAL A 41 -6.89 -27.08 -26.73
CA VAL A 41 -6.18 -26.66 -25.52
C VAL A 41 -7.04 -26.99 -24.32
N THR A 42 -6.47 -27.73 -23.37
CA THR A 42 -7.12 -27.99 -22.07
C THR A 42 -6.56 -27.00 -21.06
N VAL A 43 -7.45 -26.33 -20.34
CA VAL A 43 -7.10 -25.36 -19.30
C VAL A 43 -7.72 -25.83 -18.00
N ASP A 44 -6.87 -26.13 -17.02
CA ASP A 44 -7.29 -26.39 -15.64
C ASP A 44 -7.28 -25.08 -14.86
N VAL A 45 -8.46 -24.72 -14.36
CA VAL A 45 -8.69 -23.54 -13.53
C VAL A 45 -8.87 -24.00 -12.10
N ASP A 46 -8.19 -23.32 -11.18
CA ASP A 46 -8.24 -23.61 -9.75
C ASP A 46 -9.70 -23.77 -9.27
N PRO A 47 -10.08 -24.92 -8.68
CA PRO A 47 -11.43 -25.16 -8.19
C PRO A 47 -11.88 -24.14 -7.13
N ASP A 48 -10.94 -23.49 -6.44
CA ASP A 48 -11.21 -22.48 -5.41
C ASP A 48 -11.43 -21.07 -5.97
N LEU A 49 -11.35 -20.91 -7.30
CA LEU A 49 -11.62 -19.64 -7.97
C LEU A 49 -13.02 -19.11 -7.58
N LYS A 50 -13.05 -17.93 -6.97
CA LYS A 50 -14.29 -17.27 -6.58
C LYS A 50 -14.92 -16.55 -7.78
N PRO A 51 -16.27 -16.55 -7.88
CA PRO A 51 -16.97 -15.72 -8.86
C PRO A 51 -16.49 -14.27 -8.81
N GLY A 52 -16.32 -13.67 -9.98
CA GLY A 52 -15.82 -12.30 -10.13
C GLY A 52 -14.29 -12.17 -10.15
N PHE A 53 -13.55 -13.23 -9.85
CA PHE A 53 -12.10 -13.28 -9.97
C PHE A 53 -11.64 -14.20 -11.12
N PRO A 54 -10.46 -13.94 -11.73
CA PRO A 54 -9.58 -12.80 -11.50
C PRO A 54 -10.20 -11.47 -11.98
N ALA A 55 -10.07 -10.43 -11.16
CA ALA A 55 -10.45 -9.06 -11.50
C ALA A 55 -9.21 -8.29 -11.99
N GLN A 56 -9.40 -7.40 -12.96
CA GLN A 56 -8.30 -6.66 -13.56
C GLN A 56 -8.48 -5.15 -13.37
N ALA A 57 -7.41 -4.48 -12.95
CA ALA A 57 -7.34 -3.03 -12.91
C ALA A 57 -7.19 -2.49 -14.34
N PHE A 58 -8.20 -1.82 -14.85
CA PHE A 58 -8.17 -1.19 -16.17
C PHE A 58 -8.44 0.31 -16.06
N LEU A 59 -7.39 1.12 -16.19
CA LEU A 59 -7.54 2.52 -16.57
C LEU A 59 -6.53 2.76 -17.68
N PHE A 60 -7.00 2.61 -18.92
CA PHE A 60 -6.29 3.07 -20.09
C PHE A 60 -6.27 4.59 -20.04
N THR A 61 -5.13 5.18 -19.73
CA THR A 61 -4.84 6.52 -20.24
C THR A 61 -4.23 6.36 -21.63
N PRO A 62 -4.50 7.27 -22.58
CA PRO A 62 -3.89 7.21 -23.92
C PRO A 62 -2.36 7.16 -23.92
N ASP A 63 -1.74 7.61 -22.81
CA ASP A 63 -0.31 7.84 -22.68
C ASP A 63 0.42 6.73 -21.90
N TYR A 64 -0.30 5.84 -21.19
CA TYR A 64 0.31 4.72 -20.47
C TYR A 64 -0.69 3.56 -20.30
N PRO A 65 -0.38 2.33 -20.79
CA PRO A 65 -1.18 1.15 -20.46
C PRO A 65 -1.09 0.93 -18.95
N GLY A 66 -2.22 0.72 -18.28
CA GLY A 66 -2.28 0.55 -16.83
C GLY A 66 -1.19 -0.39 -16.31
N GLY A 67 -0.46 0.08 -15.28
CA GLY A 67 0.76 -0.54 -14.81
C GLY A 67 0.52 -1.67 -13.80
N TYR A 68 1.61 -2.31 -13.40
CA TYR A 68 1.61 -3.43 -12.45
C TYR A 68 0.87 -3.09 -11.16
N VAL A 69 0.26 -4.10 -10.55
CA VAL A 69 -0.22 -3.99 -9.18
C VAL A 69 0.98 -4.19 -8.25
N ILE A 70 1.25 -3.21 -7.39
CA ILE A 70 2.47 -3.18 -6.56
C ILE A 70 2.19 -3.10 -5.05
N HIS A 71 0.93 -2.85 -4.67
CA HIS A 71 0.48 -2.85 -3.28
C HIS A 71 -0.97 -3.34 -3.22
N ASN A 72 -1.24 -4.25 -2.29
CA ASN A 72 -2.56 -4.85 -2.09
C ASN A 72 -2.87 -4.86 -0.61
N LEU A 73 -4.10 -4.51 -0.26
CA LEU A 73 -4.62 -4.54 1.09
C LEU A 73 -5.92 -5.34 1.10
N VAL A 74 -6.22 -5.91 2.26
CA VAL A 74 -7.52 -6.51 2.55
C VAL A 74 -8.00 -5.91 3.86
N GLY A 75 -9.17 -5.28 3.86
CA GLY A 75 -9.68 -4.55 5.02
C GLY A 75 -11.13 -4.12 4.83
N ASN A 76 -11.70 -3.51 5.87
CA ASN A 76 -13.12 -3.23 5.91
C ASN A 76 -13.38 -1.75 5.64
N ILE A 77 -13.41 -1.36 4.37
CA ILE A 77 -13.61 0.06 4.02
C ILE A 77 -15.08 0.47 4.05
N HIS A 78 -16.01 -0.43 4.35
CA HIS A 78 -17.46 -0.18 4.34
C HIS A 78 -18.20 -0.63 5.61
N GLU A 79 -17.48 -0.92 6.69
CA GLU A 79 -17.97 -1.42 7.98
C GLU A 79 -18.97 -2.59 7.88
N ASP A 80 -18.78 -3.46 6.90
CA ASP A 80 -19.59 -4.66 6.72
C ASP A 80 -18.75 -5.93 7.01
N PRO A 81 -19.35 -7.10 7.27
CA PRO A 81 -18.58 -8.28 7.67
C PRO A 81 -17.69 -8.85 6.56
N LEU A 82 -17.81 -8.32 5.33
CA LEU A 82 -17.01 -8.69 4.18
C LEU A 82 -15.86 -7.71 4.02
N LEU A 83 -14.67 -8.23 3.74
CA LEU A 83 -13.48 -7.42 3.54
C LEU A 83 -13.31 -7.10 2.05
N GLU A 84 -12.99 -5.85 1.75
CA GLU A 84 -12.64 -5.42 0.41
C GLU A 84 -11.17 -5.70 0.10
N ILE A 85 -10.88 -5.87 -1.17
CA ILE A 85 -9.52 -5.93 -1.71
C ILE A 85 -9.22 -4.56 -2.32
N VAL A 86 -8.27 -3.83 -1.72
CA VAL A 86 -7.81 -2.53 -2.23
C VAL A 86 -6.46 -2.72 -2.90
N VAL A 87 -6.30 -2.23 -4.13
CA VAL A 87 -5.03 -2.35 -4.85
C VAL A 87 -4.62 -1.03 -5.48
N ASN A 88 -3.30 -0.78 -5.53
CA ASN A 88 -2.71 0.25 -6.36
C ASN A 88 -2.26 -0.33 -7.69
N ALA A 89 -2.83 0.18 -8.78
CA ALA A 89 -2.37 -0.07 -10.13
C ALA A 89 -1.56 1.13 -10.63
N VAL A 90 -0.28 0.91 -10.91
CA VAL A 90 0.66 1.96 -11.30
C VAL A 90 0.10 2.76 -12.48
N SER A 91 0.11 4.09 -12.37
CA SER A 91 -0.37 5.03 -13.40
C SER A 91 -1.88 4.94 -13.74
N SER A 92 -2.66 4.11 -13.04
CA SER A 92 -4.10 3.95 -13.23
C SER A 92 -4.91 4.47 -12.04
N GLY A 93 -4.45 4.22 -10.82
CA GLY A 93 -5.10 4.67 -9.58
C GLY A 93 -5.32 3.54 -8.57
N LEU A 94 -6.21 3.79 -7.61
CA LEU A 94 -6.60 2.82 -6.61
C LEU A 94 -7.95 2.20 -6.97
N TYR A 95 -8.06 0.90 -6.75
CA TYR A 95 -9.26 0.12 -6.95
C TYR A 95 -9.63 -0.55 -5.64
N ALA A 96 -10.93 -0.70 -5.41
CA ALA A 96 -11.46 -1.54 -4.35
C ALA A 96 -12.50 -2.50 -4.93
N TRP A 97 -12.37 -3.79 -4.62
CA TRP A 97 -13.33 -4.82 -4.98
C TRP A 97 -13.92 -5.46 -3.75
N LYS A 98 -15.20 -5.79 -3.84
CA LYS A 98 -15.87 -6.67 -2.89
C LYS A 98 -15.40 -8.13 -3.08
N PRO A 99 -15.67 -9.03 -2.12
CA PRO A 99 -15.33 -10.44 -2.26
C PRO A 99 -15.97 -11.18 -3.43
N ASP A 100 -17.01 -10.61 -4.05
CA ASP A 100 -17.66 -11.15 -5.24
C ASP A 100 -17.05 -10.63 -6.57
N GLY A 101 -15.95 -9.88 -6.48
CA GLY A 101 -15.23 -9.30 -7.62
C GLY A 101 -15.91 -8.09 -8.26
N SER A 102 -17.05 -7.62 -7.73
CA SER A 102 -17.63 -6.35 -8.14
C SER A 102 -16.86 -5.18 -7.53
N LEU A 103 -16.81 -4.05 -8.26
CA LEU A 103 -16.21 -2.83 -7.73
C LEU A 103 -17.03 -2.29 -6.56
N VAL A 104 -16.33 -1.78 -5.56
CA VAL A 104 -16.92 -0.99 -4.49
C VAL A 104 -17.48 0.30 -5.10
N PRO A 105 -18.73 0.69 -4.80
CA PRO A 105 -19.29 1.95 -5.29
C PRO A 105 -18.37 3.15 -4.97
N GLY A 106 -18.08 3.97 -5.98
CA GLY A 106 -17.15 5.09 -5.86
C GLY A 106 -15.71 4.78 -6.29
N TRP A 107 -15.38 3.50 -6.47
CA TRP A 107 -14.08 3.04 -6.97
C TRP A 107 -14.17 2.56 -8.44
N PRO A 108 -13.07 2.64 -9.22
CA PRO A 108 -11.75 3.13 -8.84
C PRO A 108 -11.66 4.65 -8.71
N VAL A 109 -10.71 5.11 -7.90
CA VAL A 109 -10.30 6.53 -7.87
C VAL A 109 -9.08 6.70 -8.77
N ALA A 110 -9.21 7.61 -9.73
CA ALA A 110 -8.15 7.86 -10.71
C ALA A 110 -7.06 8.75 -10.11
N GLU A 111 -5.88 8.18 -9.89
CA GLU A 111 -4.70 8.90 -9.42
C GLU A 111 -3.72 9.06 -10.57
N LYS A 112 -4.03 9.95 -11.50
CA LYS A 112 -3.13 10.21 -12.63
C LYS A 112 -1.73 10.56 -12.11
N GLU A 113 -0.73 9.98 -12.77
CA GLU A 113 0.71 10.25 -12.65
C GLU A 113 1.53 9.52 -11.56
N ASN A 114 0.99 8.80 -10.58
CA ASN A 114 1.85 8.36 -9.46
C ASN A 114 1.67 6.92 -8.99
N VAL A 115 2.80 6.33 -8.59
CA VAL A 115 2.88 5.15 -7.72
C VAL A 115 2.50 5.58 -6.30
N GLY A 116 1.51 4.91 -5.73
CA GLY A 116 1.02 5.15 -4.37
C GLY A 116 1.24 3.94 -3.47
N PHE A 117 1.47 4.19 -2.18
CA PHE A 117 1.52 3.18 -1.15
C PHE A 117 0.26 3.28 -0.27
N PRO A 118 -0.85 2.62 -0.66
CA PRO A 118 -2.06 2.68 0.12
C PRO A 118 -1.90 1.91 1.44
N VAL A 119 -2.50 2.43 2.49
CA VAL A 119 -2.77 1.80 3.80
C VAL A 119 -4.21 2.11 4.21
N MET A 120 -4.72 1.42 5.24
CA MET A 120 -6.08 1.59 5.76
C MET A 120 -6.07 1.84 7.27
N GLY A 121 -6.97 2.69 7.76
CA GLY A 121 -7.12 3.01 9.19
C GLY A 121 -8.30 3.96 9.44
N SER A 122 -8.53 4.30 10.70
CA SER A 122 -9.65 5.14 11.15
C SER A 122 -9.28 6.62 11.04
N LEU A 123 -9.81 7.35 10.06
CA LEU A 123 -9.50 8.77 9.83
C LEU A 123 -10.73 9.67 9.85
N SER A 124 -11.92 9.09 9.97
CA SER A 124 -13.14 9.85 10.07
C SER A 124 -14.22 9.09 10.82
N ASP A 125 -14.83 9.76 11.79
CA ASP A 125 -16.08 9.30 12.41
C ASP A 125 -17.31 9.52 11.50
N GLU A 126 -17.15 10.22 10.37
CA GLU A 126 -18.25 10.56 9.47
C GLU A 126 -18.59 9.42 8.49
N PHE A 127 -17.63 8.53 8.23
CA PHE A 127 -17.75 7.44 7.29
C PHE A 127 -17.59 6.09 8.02
N PRO A 128 -18.45 5.11 7.74
CA PRO A 128 -18.31 3.79 8.33
C PRO A 128 -17.16 3.02 7.65
N GLY A 129 -16.29 2.41 8.47
CA GLY A 129 -15.20 1.54 8.02
C GLY A 129 -13.85 2.24 7.97
N ASP A 130 -12.82 1.53 7.52
CA ASP A 130 -11.48 2.06 7.37
C ASP A 130 -11.39 3.00 6.15
N GLU A 131 -10.72 4.13 6.32
CA GLU A 131 -10.32 5.01 5.23
C GLU A 131 -9.02 4.57 4.58
N VAL A 132 -8.83 4.96 3.31
CA VAL A 132 -7.63 4.62 2.53
C VAL A 132 -6.72 5.84 2.41
N VAL A 133 -5.49 5.75 2.93
CA VAL A 133 -4.44 6.76 2.77
C VAL A 133 -3.37 6.24 1.83
N SER A 134 -2.91 7.07 0.91
CA SER A 134 -1.83 6.72 -0.01
C SER A 134 -0.77 7.82 -0.06
N GLY A 135 0.48 7.44 0.20
CA GLY A 135 1.66 8.29 -0.02
C GLY A 135 2.26 8.04 -1.42
N HIS A 136 2.62 9.10 -2.14
CA HIS A 136 3.07 9.00 -3.53
C HIS A 136 4.55 9.33 -3.72
N ILE A 137 5.26 8.51 -4.50
CA ILE A 137 6.69 8.68 -4.81
C ILE A 137 6.93 9.73 -5.92
N GLY A 138 5.94 10.00 -6.76
CA GLY A 138 6.12 10.89 -7.92
C GLY A 138 6.29 12.36 -7.54
N LEU A 139 6.78 13.18 -8.48
CA LEU A 139 6.96 14.62 -8.31
C LEU A 139 5.91 15.39 -9.16
N PRO A 140 5.08 16.25 -8.56
CA PRO A 140 5.05 16.61 -7.13
C PRO A 140 4.53 15.46 -6.24
N GLY A 141 5.16 15.30 -5.07
CA GLY A 141 4.76 14.31 -4.09
C GLY A 141 3.50 14.75 -3.34
N ARG A 142 2.63 13.77 -3.08
CA ARG A 142 1.35 13.98 -2.42
C ARG A 142 1.02 12.84 -1.48
N ILE A 143 0.22 13.15 -0.49
CA ILE A 143 -0.52 12.18 0.33
C ILE A 143 -2.00 12.48 0.09
N VAL A 144 -2.78 11.43 -0.09
CA VAL A 144 -4.23 11.47 -0.31
C VAL A 144 -4.91 10.58 0.72
N ALA A 145 -6.10 10.97 1.16
CA ALA A 145 -6.95 10.12 1.98
C ALA A 145 -8.37 10.11 1.40
N TYR A 146 -8.96 8.92 1.29
CA TYR A 146 -10.28 8.68 0.76
C TYR A 146 -11.15 7.97 1.79
N SER A 147 -12.43 8.35 1.85
CA SER A 147 -13.45 7.55 2.51
C SER A 147 -13.60 6.18 1.85
N GLY A 148 -14.27 5.25 2.53
CA GLY A 148 -14.71 3.99 1.94
C GLY A 148 -15.48 4.11 0.62
N LEU A 149 -16.12 5.25 0.40
CA LEU A 149 -16.87 5.58 -0.81
C LEU A 149 -16.01 6.19 -1.93
N GLY A 150 -14.68 6.21 -1.78
CA GLY A 150 -13.74 6.76 -2.77
C GLY A 150 -13.79 8.29 -2.88
N THR A 151 -14.36 9.00 -1.89
CA THR A 151 -14.37 10.47 -1.87
C THR A 151 -13.21 10.99 -1.03
N LEU A 152 -12.54 12.06 -1.46
CA LEU A 152 -11.48 12.68 -0.65
C LEU A 152 -12.02 13.11 0.71
N LEU A 153 -11.28 12.80 1.77
CA LEU A 153 -11.56 13.31 3.10
C LEU A 153 -11.27 14.82 3.17
N PRO A 154 -11.92 15.56 4.09
CA PRO A 154 -11.60 16.95 4.36
C PRO A 154 -10.11 17.15 4.66
N GLY A 155 -9.50 18.19 4.08
CA GLY A 155 -8.07 18.49 4.25
C GLY A 155 -7.14 17.81 3.24
N TRP A 156 -7.63 16.86 2.45
CA TRP A 156 -6.85 16.12 1.44
C TRP A 156 -7.19 16.58 0.00
N PRO A 157 -6.23 16.48 -0.95
CA PRO A 157 -4.86 15.99 -0.81
C PRO A 157 -3.91 17.01 -0.16
N ARG A 158 -2.79 16.49 0.35
CA ARG A 158 -1.69 17.30 0.88
C ARG A 158 -0.43 17.11 0.05
N ASN A 159 0.33 18.18 -0.16
CA ASN A 159 1.67 18.08 -0.74
C ASN A 159 2.65 17.57 0.33
N THR A 160 3.49 16.62 -0.04
CA THR A 160 4.67 16.29 0.76
C THR A 160 5.72 17.39 0.61
N ALA A 161 6.64 17.50 1.56
CA ALA A 161 7.84 18.33 1.45
C ALA A 161 8.71 17.97 0.23
N ASN A 162 8.65 16.71 -0.22
CA ASN A 162 9.28 16.27 -1.48
C ASN A 162 8.42 15.18 -2.17
N TYR A 163 8.61 13.91 -1.78
CA TYR A 163 7.81 12.74 -2.15
C TYR A 163 7.74 11.78 -0.98
N ALA A 164 6.73 10.90 -0.95
CA ALA A 164 6.67 9.82 0.04
C ALA A 164 7.72 8.76 -0.29
N SER A 165 8.65 8.49 0.62
CA SER A 165 9.72 7.50 0.43
C SER A 165 9.36 6.09 0.92
N SER A 166 8.24 5.95 1.63
CA SER A 166 7.74 4.70 2.19
C SER A 166 6.20 4.70 2.26
N PRO A 167 5.59 3.51 2.40
CA PRO A 167 4.22 3.41 2.89
C PRO A 167 4.03 4.16 4.21
N PRO A 168 2.89 4.85 4.42
CA PRO A 168 2.55 5.41 5.71
C PRO A 168 2.32 4.31 6.77
N ALA A 169 2.34 4.68 8.04
CA ALA A 169 1.82 3.90 9.16
C ALA A 169 0.76 4.71 9.90
N LEU A 170 -0.29 4.04 10.36
CA LEU A 170 -1.46 4.66 10.99
C LEU A 170 -1.62 4.13 12.41
N ALA A 171 -1.89 5.02 13.36
CA ALA A 171 -2.33 4.69 14.71
C ALA A 171 -2.87 5.94 15.44
N ASP A 172 -3.90 5.78 16.26
CA ASP A 172 -4.33 6.77 17.25
C ASP A 172 -3.26 6.90 18.34
N VAL A 173 -2.44 7.96 18.26
CA VAL A 173 -1.33 8.19 19.21
C VAL A 173 -1.63 9.29 20.23
N ASP A 174 -2.70 10.05 20.03
CA ASP A 174 -3.12 11.10 20.95
C ASP A 174 -4.44 10.79 21.69
N GLY A 175 -5.05 9.65 21.39
CA GLY A 175 -6.22 9.09 22.07
C GLY A 175 -7.52 9.77 21.66
N ASP A 176 -7.57 10.45 20.51
CA ASP A 176 -8.77 11.14 20.03
C ASP A 176 -9.74 10.21 19.27
N GLY A 177 -9.36 8.96 19.02
CA GLY A 177 -10.14 7.95 18.32
C GLY A 177 -9.90 7.89 16.82
N LEU A 178 -9.11 8.83 16.27
CA LEU A 178 -8.66 8.84 14.88
C LEU A 178 -7.17 8.57 14.81
N ASP A 179 -6.76 7.89 13.75
CA ASP A 179 -5.37 7.58 13.50
C ASP A 179 -4.61 8.82 13.03
N GLU A 180 -3.42 9.00 13.60
CA GLU A 180 -2.37 9.81 13.02
C GLU A 180 -1.65 9.06 11.89
N ILE A 181 -1.13 9.83 10.94
CA ILE A 181 -0.42 9.33 9.75
C ILE A 181 1.08 9.62 9.88
N PHE A 182 1.89 8.59 10.00
CA PHE A 182 3.35 8.68 10.05
C PHE A 182 3.96 8.26 8.71
N ILE A 183 4.81 9.10 8.12
CA ILE A 183 5.36 8.82 6.79
C ILE A 183 6.74 9.42 6.58
N GLY A 184 7.65 8.62 6.01
CA GLY A 184 8.94 9.11 5.55
C GLY A 184 8.78 9.96 4.30
N GLU A 185 9.32 11.18 4.32
CA GLU A 185 9.34 12.07 3.16
C GLU A 185 10.77 12.32 2.66
N GLY A 186 10.90 12.59 1.36
CA GLY A 186 12.18 12.82 0.67
C GLY A 186 12.96 14.07 1.12
N ASP A 187 12.53 14.75 2.19
CA ASP A 187 13.26 15.81 2.90
C ASP A 187 14.00 15.29 4.16
N TRP A 188 14.21 13.97 4.23
CA TRP A 188 15.01 13.27 5.26
C TRP A 188 14.35 13.27 6.65
N ARG A 189 13.03 13.47 6.70
CA ARG A 189 12.23 13.47 7.93
C ARG A 189 11.14 12.42 7.89
N LEU A 190 10.78 11.98 9.10
CA LEU A 190 9.52 11.32 9.38
C LEU A 190 8.49 12.39 9.71
N HIS A 191 7.47 12.57 8.90
CA HIS A 191 6.38 13.50 9.19
C HIS A 191 5.25 12.76 9.89
N ALA A 192 4.47 13.50 10.67
CA ALA A 192 3.24 13.03 11.27
C ALA A 192 2.11 14.04 11.00
N TYR A 193 0.95 13.52 10.62
CA TYR A 193 -0.24 14.29 10.31
C TYR A 193 -1.42 13.77 11.12
N LYS A 194 -2.31 14.68 11.52
CA LYS A 194 -3.65 14.31 11.97
C LYS A 194 -4.48 13.82 10.80
N ALA A 195 -5.60 13.16 11.10
CA ALA A 195 -6.56 12.70 10.10
C ALA A 195 -7.09 13.84 9.17
N ASP A 196 -7.15 15.08 9.67
CA ASP A 196 -7.53 16.27 8.89
C ASP A 196 -6.40 16.83 7.98
N GLY A 197 -5.23 16.17 7.95
CA GLY A 197 -4.07 16.55 7.16
C GLY A 197 -3.23 17.69 7.76
N SER A 198 -3.59 18.21 8.93
CA SER A 198 -2.74 19.14 9.69
C SER A 198 -1.53 18.43 10.29
N LEU A 199 -0.47 19.18 10.63
CA LEU A 199 0.69 18.60 11.29
C LEU A 199 0.33 18.15 12.71
N LEU A 200 0.80 16.97 13.11
CA LEU A 200 0.67 16.50 14.49
C LEU A 200 1.42 17.47 15.43
N PRO A 201 0.74 18.12 16.39
CA PRO A 201 1.39 19.07 17.30
C PRO A 201 2.53 18.43 18.10
N GLY A 202 3.67 19.11 18.18
CA GLY A 202 4.84 18.63 18.93
C GLY A 202 5.74 17.66 18.14
N TRP A 203 5.25 17.05 17.06
CA TRP A 203 6.02 16.13 16.24
C TRP A 203 7.13 16.85 15.46
N LEU A 204 8.35 16.80 16.01
CA LEU A 204 9.54 17.43 15.43
C LEU A 204 10.73 16.47 15.44
N PRO A 205 10.66 15.33 14.74
CA PRO A 205 11.74 14.37 14.78
C PRO A 205 13.02 14.99 14.19
N PRO A 206 14.19 14.63 14.74
CA PRO A 206 15.46 15.08 14.25
C PRO A 206 15.62 14.70 12.77
N VAL A 207 16.13 15.65 11.99
CA VAL A 207 16.57 15.36 10.62
C VAL A 207 17.74 14.38 10.71
N SER A 208 17.65 13.25 10.00
CA SER A 208 18.77 12.34 9.83
C SER A 208 19.36 12.58 8.44
N PRO A 209 20.38 13.45 8.29
CA PRO A 209 20.88 13.91 6.98
C PRO A 209 21.71 12.85 6.22
N ALA A 210 21.50 11.57 6.48
CA ALA A 210 22.36 10.48 6.02
C ALA A 210 21.76 9.61 4.91
N SER A 211 20.43 9.44 4.82
CA SER A 211 19.77 8.78 3.68
C SER A 211 18.27 9.09 3.57
N GLN A 212 17.75 9.01 2.34
CA GLN A 212 16.35 9.17 1.96
C GLN A 212 15.54 7.91 2.29
N ASP A 213 16.25 6.83 2.64
CA ASP A 213 15.72 5.52 2.98
C ASP A 213 15.08 5.56 4.38
N TRP A 214 13.86 6.08 4.48
CA TRP A 214 12.97 5.75 5.58
C TRP A 214 12.26 4.44 5.24
N SER A 215 12.35 3.44 6.11
CA SER A 215 11.49 2.26 6.04
C SER A 215 10.06 2.66 6.42
N THR A 216 9.07 1.85 6.04
CA THR A 216 7.71 1.95 6.61
C THR A 216 7.84 2.10 8.13
N PRO A 217 7.28 3.17 8.74
CA PRO A 217 7.31 3.32 10.17
C PRO A 217 6.59 2.16 10.85
N MET A 218 7.00 1.83 12.07
CA MET A 218 6.29 0.88 12.91
C MET A 218 5.91 1.54 14.21
N ILE A 219 4.79 1.09 14.77
CA ILE A 219 4.17 1.72 15.93
C ILE A 219 3.87 0.64 16.96
N ALA A 220 4.31 0.85 18.19
CA ALA A 220 4.06 -0.03 19.33
C ALA A 220 4.38 0.71 20.63
N ASP A 221 3.71 0.32 21.72
CA ASP A 221 4.13 0.66 23.08
C ASP A 221 5.38 -0.14 23.42
N LEU A 222 6.55 0.51 23.42
CA LEU A 222 7.85 -0.15 23.58
C LEU A 222 8.30 -0.23 25.04
N ASP A 223 7.80 0.63 25.91
CA ASP A 223 8.24 0.71 27.30
C ASP A 223 7.14 0.40 28.33
N GLY A 224 5.94 0.07 27.85
CA GLY A 224 4.80 -0.40 28.64
C GLY A 224 4.09 0.72 29.40
N ASP A 225 4.27 1.98 29.00
CA ASP A 225 3.63 3.12 29.64
C ASP A 225 2.23 3.43 29.10
N GLY A 226 1.84 2.77 28.00
CA GLY A 226 0.55 2.89 27.35
C GLY A 226 0.50 3.95 26.24
N ASP A 227 1.55 4.75 26.08
CA ASP A 227 1.73 5.63 24.92
C ASP A 227 2.44 4.84 23.80
N LEU A 228 2.19 5.22 22.54
CA LEU A 228 2.79 4.54 21.39
C LEU A 228 4.10 5.20 20.96
N GLU A 229 5.15 4.40 20.77
CA GLU A 229 6.38 4.82 20.11
C GLU A 229 6.34 4.53 18.61
N ILE A 230 7.03 5.39 17.85
CA ILE A 230 7.17 5.28 16.41
C ILE A 230 8.63 5.02 16.04
N LEU A 231 8.86 3.89 15.40
CA LEU A 231 10.17 3.44 14.94
C LEU A 231 10.30 3.60 13.44
N ALA A 232 11.48 4.02 12.99
CA ALA A 232 11.84 3.89 11.60
C ALA A 232 13.36 3.91 11.41
N THR A 233 13.83 3.27 10.34
CA THR A 233 15.24 3.34 9.96
C THR A 233 15.50 4.54 9.08
N SER A 234 16.61 5.26 9.28
CA SER A 234 17.08 6.30 8.36
C SER A 234 18.59 6.40 8.37
N GLY A 235 19.21 6.45 7.19
CA GLY A 235 20.67 6.63 7.08
C GLY A 235 21.49 5.50 7.72
N GLY A 236 20.96 4.28 7.72
CA GLY A 236 21.58 3.13 8.37
C GLY A 236 21.42 3.10 9.89
N LYS A 237 20.62 4.00 10.48
CA LYS A 237 20.31 4.01 11.91
C LYS A 237 18.86 3.60 12.14
N LEU A 238 18.59 3.00 13.28
CA LEU A 238 17.24 2.74 13.76
C LEU A 238 16.88 3.83 14.80
N PHE A 239 15.79 4.54 14.59
CA PHE A 239 15.26 5.52 15.54
C PHE A 239 13.96 4.99 16.15
N ALA A 240 13.69 5.42 17.38
CA ALA A 240 12.40 5.28 18.04
C ALA A 240 12.08 6.62 18.69
N PHE A 241 10.85 7.09 18.51
CA PHE A 241 10.36 8.35 19.05
C PHE A 241 9.11 8.08 19.87
N HIS A 242 8.98 8.72 21.03
CA HIS A 242 7.71 8.77 21.74
C HIS A 242 6.65 9.48 20.87
N HIS A 243 5.36 9.28 21.18
CA HIS A 243 4.23 9.91 20.48
C HIS A 243 4.37 11.45 20.30
N ASN A 244 5.11 12.12 21.18
CA ASN A 244 5.39 13.56 21.13
C ASN A 244 6.62 13.96 20.26
N GLY A 245 7.27 13.01 19.58
CA GLY A 245 8.42 13.23 18.71
C GLY A 245 9.79 13.30 19.42
N THR A 246 9.85 13.15 20.75
CA THR A 246 11.12 13.05 21.47
C THR A 246 11.76 11.67 21.31
N LEU A 247 13.09 11.62 21.31
CA LEU A 247 13.83 10.38 21.09
C LEU A 247 13.75 9.46 22.33
N VAL A 248 13.37 8.20 22.10
CA VAL A 248 13.35 7.17 23.14
C VAL A 248 14.77 6.92 23.65
N ASN A 249 14.92 6.73 24.96
CA ASN A 249 16.22 6.47 25.57
C ASN A 249 16.85 5.18 25.00
N GLY A 250 18.16 5.22 24.71
CA GLY A 250 18.88 4.10 24.09
C GLY A 250 18.85 4.09 22.56
N PHE A 251 18.04 4.94 21.91
CA PHE A 251 18.06 5.13 20.47
C PHE A 251 18.91 6.33 20.05
N PRO A 252 19.49 6.32 18.83
CA PRO A 252 19.66 5.12 18.00
C PRO A 252 20.72 4.17 18.59
N PRO A 253 20.49 2.85 18.61
CA PRO A 253 21.50 1.89 19.04
C PRO A 253 22.70 1.85 18.07
N ASN A 254 23.81 1.29 18.53
CA ASN A 254 24.99 1.09 17.69
C ASN A 254 24.73 0.00 16.65
N GLY A 255 24.92 0.32 15.38
CA GLY A 255 24.78 -0.64 14.28
C GLY A 255 24.53 0.06 12.95
N PHE A 256 24.59 -0.72 11.87
CA PHE A 256 24.12 -0.30 10.55
C PHE A 256 22.87 -1.11 10.19
N PHE A 257 21.71 -0.52 10.40
CA PHE A 257 20.40 -1.13 10.22
C PHE A 257 19.94 -0.96 8.77
N VAL A 258 19.44 -2.05 8.16
CA VAL A 258 19.01 -2.03 6.76
C VAL A 258 17.66 -2.70 6.62
N GLY A 259 16.70 -1.97 6.05
CA GLY A 259 15.38 -2.49 5.75
C GLY A 259 14.40 -2.39 6.92
N PRO A 260 13.19 -2.96 6.76
CA PRO A 260 12.16 -2.92 7.77
C PRO A 260 12.61 -3.68 9.04
N VAL A 261 12.13 -3.20 10.18
CA VAL A 261 12.24 -3.89 11.46
C VAL A 261 10.96 -4.71 11.70
N ALA A 262 10.96 -5.60 12.68
CA ALA A 262 9.75 -6.27 13.19
C ALA A 262 9.62 -6.03 14.70
N ILE A 263 8.39 -5.86 15.19
CA ILE A 263 8.09 -5.69 16.62
C ILE A 263 7.15 -6.80 17.05
N GLY A 264 7.40 -7.37 18.22
CA GLY A 264 6.48 -8.30 18.87
C GLY A 264 7.09 -8.92 20.12
N ASP A 265 6.22 -9.34 21.03
CA ASP A 265 6.59 -10.10 22.22
C ASP A 265 7.00 -11.53 21.80
N VAL A 266 8.30 -11.79 21.73
CA VAL A 266 8.85 -13.07 21.26
C VAL A 266 9.22 -14.02 22.39
N ASP A 267 9.29 -13.53 23.63
CA ASP A 267 9.61 -14.34 24.80
C ASP A 267 8.44 -14.54 25.79
N GLY A 268 7.33 -13.83 25.58
CA GLY A 268 6.07 -13.96 26.30
C GLY A 268 6.02 -13.17 27.61
N ASP A 269 6.87 -12.16 27.79
CA ASP A 269 6.92 -11.36 29.01
C ASP A 269 5.94 -10.16 29.03
N GLY A 270 5.27 -9.91 27.90
CA GLY A 270 4.30 -8.82 27.72
C GLY A 270 4.92 -7.50 27.29
N THR A 271 6.24 -7.41 27.11
CA THR A 271 6.96 -6.30 26.52
C THR A 271 7.35 -6.68 25.08
N PRO A 272 7.21 -5.81 24.08
CA PRO A 272 7.58 -6.19 22.72
C PRO A 272 9.08 -6.04 22.44
N GLU A 273 9.67 -7.03 21.77
CA GLU A 273 11.03 -6.96 21.25
C GLU A 273 11.08 -6.31 19.86
N ILE A 274 12.22 -5.68 19.57
CA ILE A 274 12.55 -5.18 18.22
C ILE A 274 13.56 -6.12 17.55
N ILE A 275 13.16 -6.69 16.42
CA ILE A 275 14.03 -7.52 15.58
C ILE A 275 14.45 -6.70 14.36
N ALA A 276 15.77 -6.53 14.20
CA ALA A 276 16.34 -5.75 13.11
C ALA A 276 17.48 -6.47 12.40
N ALA A 277 17.50 -6.40 11.07
CA ALA A 277 18.63 -6.86 10.27
C ALA A 277 19.73 -5.78 10.23
N THR A 278 20.97 -6.21 10.51
CA THR A 278 22.14 -5.31 10.45
C THR A 278 23.14 -5.76 9.40
N ARG A 279 23.84 -4.80 8.79
CA ARG A 279 25.03 -5.08 7.98
C ARG A 279 26.26 -4.94 8.83
N VAL A 280 27.04 -6.02 8.92
CA VAL A 280 28.41 -5.96 9.41
C VAL A 280 29.30 -5.56 8.24
N LEU A 281 29.84 -4.34 8.27
CA LEU A 281 30.92 -3.97 7.36
C LEU A 281 32.18 -4.72 7.79
N SER A 282 32.44 -5.90 7.20
CA SER A 282 33.74 -6.54 7.38
C SER A 282 34.78 -5.71 6.64
N ILE A 283 35.67 -5.04 7.37
CA ILE A 283 36.92 -4.56 6.79
C ILE A 283 37.78 -5.82 6.61
N GLN A 284 37.92 -6.30 5.38
CA GLN A 284 38.90 -7.35 5.09
C GLN A 284 40.31 -6.80 5.38
N PRO A 285 41.20 -7.56 6.04
CA PRO A 285 42.53 -7.11 6.41
C PRO A 285 43.44 -6.83 5.21
#